data_AF-A0A951IZE3-F1
#
_entry.id   AF-A0A951IZE3-F1
#
_cell.length_a   1.000
_cell.length_b   1.000
_cell.length_c   1.000
_cell.angle_alpha   90.00
_cell.angle_beta   90.00
_cell.angle_gamma   90.00
#
_symmetry.space_group_name_H-M   'P 1'
#
loop_
_entity.id
_entity.type
_entity.pdbx_description
1 polymer ?
#
loop_
_entity_poly.entity_id
_entity_poly.type
_entity_poly.pdbx_seq_one_letter_code
_entity_poly.pdbx_strand_id
1 'polypeptide(L)'
;MTIQEFIKEYEEADFKDSSFIYFDSKGNKYDKVEKAYASRLEVTIKKSIDLAKEDLKSIGINSKKEADTLNKILSKIFPDKDTKKTGERKVYSSEDKEKFIKEWKEAEKKEVSISKFAKEKGINYQTFQSWIKKQEGGK
;
A
#
# COMPACT_ATOMS: atom_id res chain seq x y z
N MET A 1 -21.97 15.11 3.18
CA MET A 1 -21.73 13.71 3.58
C MET A 1 -20.93 13.71 4.86
N THR A 2 -21.23 12.80 5.78
CA THR A 2 -20.46 12.53 6.99
C THR A 2 -19.51 11.34 6.79
N ILE A 3 -18.54 11.16 7.69
CA ILE A 3 -17.65 9.99 7.66
C ILE A 3 -18.44 8.67 7.76
N GLN A 4 -19.49 8.64 8.59
CA GLN A 4 -20.31 7.44 8.78
C GLN A 4 -21.07 7.06 7.50
N GLU A 5 -21.64 8.06 6.82
CA GLU A 5 -22.30 7.87 5.52
C GLU A 5 -21.31 7.39 4.46
N PHE A 6 -20.11 7.98 4.42
CA PHE A 6 -19.07 7.60 3.47
C PHE A 6 -18.64 6.14 3.64
N ILE A 7 -18.37 5.73 4.87
CA ILE A 7 -17.97 4.34 5.16
C ILE A 7 -19.07 3.39 4.69
N LYS A 8 -20.33 3.63 5.10
CA LYS A 8 -21.45 2.77 4.73
C LYS A 8 -21.67 2.69 3.21
N GLU A 9 -21.47 3.79 2.50
CA GLU A 9 -21.68 3.86 1.05
C GLU A 9 -20.61 3.11 0.25
N TYR A 10 -19.38 3.05 0.76
CA TYR A 10 -18.21 2.55 0.02
C TYR A 10 -17.51 1.34 0.66
N GLU A 11 -18.04 0.78 1.75
CA GLU A 11 -17.44 -0.36 2.47
C GLU A 11 -17.20 -1.58 1.56
N GLU A 12 -18.15 -1.88 0.68
CA GLU A 12 -18.07 -3.00 -0.27
C GLU A 12 -17.63 -2.58 -1.68
N ALA A 13 -17.24 -1.32 -1.87
CA ALA A 13 -16.94 -0.79 -3.20
C ALA A 13 -15.61 -1.36 -3.74
N ASP A 14 -15.67 -2.03 -4.90
CA ASP A 14 -14.48 -2.34 -5.67
C ASP A 14 -14.11 -1.18 -6.60
N PHE A 15 -13.04 -0.48 -6.21
CA PHE A 15 -12.48 0.63 -6.99
C PHE A 15 -11.49 0.15 -8.07
N LYS A 16 -11.24 -1.16 -8.22
CA LYS A 16 -10.45 -1.72 -9.31
C LYS A 16 -11.34 -1.89 -10.55
N ASP A 17 -11.02 -1.10 -11.57
CA ASP A 17 -11.56 -1.07 -12.94
C ASP A 17 -13.10 -1.08 -13.16
N SER A 18 -13.57 0.00 -13.77
CA SER A 18 -14.86 0.13 -14.49
C SER A 18 -16.17 0.11 -13.69
N SER A 19 -16.13 0.25 -12.37
CA SER A 19 -17.35 0.50 -11.59
C SER A 19 -17.91 1.90 -11.93
N PHE A 20 -18.96 1.95 -12.74
CA PHE A 20 -19.68 3.17 -13.10
C PHE A 20 -20.95 3.30 -12.27
N ILE A 21 -21.25 4.53 -11.87
CA ILE A 21 -22.45 4.93 -11.17
C ILE A 21 -23.26 5.81 -12.13
N TYR A 22 -24.55 5.51 -12.24
CA TYR A 22 -25.48 6.19 -13.12
C TYR A 22 -26.35 7.14 -12.32
N PHE A 23 -26.52 8.37 -12.80
CA PHE A 23 -27.36 9.39 -12.19
C PHE A 23 -28.48 9.78 -13.14
N ASP A 24 -29.73 9.85 -12.68
CA ASP A 24 -30.81 10.45 -13.47
C ASP A 24 -30.78 11.99 -13.43
N SER A 25 -31.66 12.63 -14.20
CA SER A 25 -31.83 14.10 -14.23
C SER A 25 -32.28 14.72 -12.90
N LYS A 26 -32.70 13.91 -11.92
CA LYS A 26 -33.11 14.32 -10.57
C LYS A 26 -32.02 14.06 -9.53
N GLY A 27 -30.88 13.48 -9.92
CA GLY A 27 -29.76 13.15 -9.04
C GLY A 27 -29.86 11.79 -8.34
N ASN A 28 -30.82 10.92 -8.71
CA ASN A 28 -30.94 9.58 -8.14
C ASN A 28 -29.83 8.66 -8.66
N LYS A 29 -29.21 7.92 -7.75
CA LYS A 29 -28.07 7.03 -8.00
C LYS A 29 -28.51 5.62 -8.36
N TYR A 30 -27.91 5.01 -9.38
CA TYR A 30 -28.13 3.63 -9.79
C TYR A 30 -26.80 2.88 -9.97
N ASP A 31 -26.78 1.65 -9.49
CA ASP A 31 -25.68 0.69 -9.58
C ASP A 31 -25.60 0.00 -10.96
N LYS A 32 -26.73 -0.05 -11.68
CA LYS A 32 -26.85 -0.71 -12.99
C LYS A 32 -27.57 0.16 -14.02
N VAL A 33 -27.02 0.14 -15.22
CA VAL A 33 -27.51 0.80 -16.45
C VAL A 33 -28.99 0.48 -16.72
N GLU A 34 -29.38 -0.78 -16.54
CA GLU A 34 -30.69 -1.30 -16.96
C GLU A 34 -31.86 -0.66 -16.22
N LYS A 35 -31.71 -0.36 -14.91
CA LYS A 35 -32.73 0.33 -14.12
C LYS A 35 -32.93 1.78 -14.56
N ALA A 36 -31.85 2.41 -15.01
CA ALA A 36 -31.82 3.78 -15.50
C ALA A 36 -32.54 3.89 -16.87
N TYR A 37 -32.21 3.02 -17.82
CA TYR A 37 -32.88 2.98 -19.13
C TYR A 37 -34.34 2.51 -19.06
N ALA A 38 -34.67 1.57 -18.19
CA ALA A 38 -36.06 1.11 -17.98
C ALA A 38 -37.00 2.26 -17.57
N SER A 39 -36.46 3.32 -16.95
CA SER A 39 -37.21 4.49 -16.50
C SER A 39 -37.36 5.57 -17.58
N ARG A 40 -36.81 5.39 -18.80
CA ARG A 40 -36.74 6.40 -19.89
C ARG A 40 -36.11 7.74 -19.45
N LEU A 41 -35.21 7.71 -18.48
CA LEU A 41 -34.52 8.89 -17.98
C LEU A 41 -33.13 8.96 -18.63
N GLU A 42 -32.75 10.14 -19.13
CA GLU A 42 -31.37 10.40 -19.52
C GLU A 42 -30.48 10.28 -18.29
N VAL A 43 -29.38 9.52 -18.41
CA VAL A 43 -28.48 9.26 -17.30
C VAL A 43 -27.07 9.73 -17.56
N THR A 44 -26.47 10.33 -16.53
CA THR A 44 -25.06 10.73 -16.52
C THR A 44 -24.23 9.60 -15.90
N ILE A 45 -23.15 9.22 -16.58
CA ILE A 45 -22.24 8.16 -16.12
C ILE A 45 -21.05 8.81 -15.41
N LYS A 46 -20.84 8.48 -14.14
CA LYS A 46 -19.64 8.85 -13.38
C LYS A 46 -18.88 7.59 -12.94
N LYS A 47 -17.55 7.68 -12.82
CA LYS A 47 -16.75 6.61 -12.23
C LYS A 47 -16.91 6.62 -10.71
N SER A 48 -17.05 5.44 -10.11
CA SER A 48 -17.21 5.30 -8.65
C SER A 48 -16.06 5.92 -7.87
N ILE A 49 -14.83 5.75 -8.37
CA ILE A 49 -13.62 6.31 -7.76
C ILE A 49 -13.59 7.84 -7.77
N ASP A 50 -14.17 8.47 -8.78
CA ASP A 50 -14.17 9.93 -8.88
C ASP A 50 -15.25 10.53 -7.99
N LEU A 51 -16.41 9.87 -7.88
CA LEU A 51 -17.44 10.23 -6.89
C LEU A 51 -16.91 10.10 -5.45
N ALA A 52 -16.26 8.99 -5.12
CA ALA A 52 -15.67 8.79 -3.80
C ALA A 52 -14.63 9.87 -3.46
N LYS A 53 -13.86 10.37 -4.44
CA LYS A 53 -12.95 11.51 -4.23
C LYS A 53 -13.70 12.82 -3.98
N GLU A 54 -14.80 13.08 -4.67
CA GLU A 54 -15.66 14.26 -4.42
C GLU A 54 -16.25 14.23 -3.00
N ASP A 55 -16.70 13.06 -2.57
CA ASP A 55 -17.24 12.84 -1.24
C ASP A 55 -16.17 12.98 -0.13
N LEU A 56 -14.97 12.43 -0.34
CA LEU A 56 -13.84 12.59 0.58
C LEU A 56 -13.46 14.07 0.77
N LYS A 57 -13.47 14.86 -0.31
CA LYS A 57 -13.24 16.32 -0.22
C LYS A 57 -14.29 17.00 0.63
N SER A 58 -15.56 16.62 0.46
CA SER A 58 -16.68 17.16 1.24
C SER A 58 -16.56 16.85 2.75
N ILE A 59 -15.84 15.80 3.10
CA ILE A 59 -15.55 15.38 4.48
C ILE A 59 -14.25 16.01 5.02
N GLY A 60 -13.53 16.75 4.18
CA GLY A 60 -12.32 17.49 4.55
C GLY A 60 -11.00 16.83 4.17
N ILE A 61 -11.03 15.74 3.39
CA ILE A 61 -9.83 15.07 2.86
C ILE A 61 -9.65 15.49 1.39
N ASN A 62 -8.81 16.49 1.17
CA ASN A 62 -8.65 17.15 -0.13
C ASN A 62 -7.47 16.63 -0.94
N SER A 63 -6.53 15.92 -0.30
CA SER A 63 -5.33 15.43 -0.96
C SER A 63 -4.93 14.04 -0.50
N LYS A 64 -4.14 13.36 -1.36
CA LYS A 64 -3.49 12.09 -1.01
C LYS A 64 -2.62 12.22 0.24
N LYS A 65 -1.93 13.35 0.40
CA LYS A 65 -1.06 13.61 1.56
C LYS A 65 -1.85 13.67 2.86
N GLU A 66 -3.03 14.31 2.85
CA GLU A 66 -3.94 14.35 4.00
C GLU A 66 -4.46 12.95 4.33
N ALA A 67 -4.91 12.20 3.32
CA ALA A 67 -5.34 10.81 3.50
C ALA A 67 -4.23 9.92 4.10
N ASP A 68 -3.01 10.01 3.56
CA ASP A 68 -1.84 9.27 4.07
C ASP A 68 -1.50 9.69 5.52
N THR A 69 -1.66 10.96 5.86
CA THR A 69 -1.42 11.47 7.21
C THR A 69 -2.49 10.99 8.18
N LEU A 70 -3.77 11.02 7.78
CA LEU A 70 -4.88 10.48 8.56
C LEU A 70 -4.67 8.98 8.82
N ASN A 71 -4.31 8.20 7.80
CA ASN A 71 -4.01 6.77 7.96
C ASN A 71 -2.88 6.51 8.97
N LYS A 72 -1.84 7.35 8.99
CA LYS A 72 -0.76 7.27 10.00
C LYS A 72 -1.22 7.63 11.41
N ILE A 73 -2.16 8.56 11.55
CA ILE A 73 -2.73 8.92 12.85
C ILE A 73 -3.63 7.78 13.33
N LEU A 74 -4.51 7.28 12.47
CA LEU A 74 -5.41 6.17 12.77
C LEU A 74 -4.63 4.92 13.20
N SER A 75 -3.54 4.56 12.52
CA SER A 75 -2.73 3.40 12.93
C SER A 75 -2.01 3.57 14.27
N LYS A 76 -1.80 4.80 14.74
CA LYS A 76 -1.25 5.08 16.07
C LYS A 76 -2.31 5.04 17.16
N ILE A 77 -3.52 5.51 16.86
CA ILE A 77 -4.65 5.57 17.81
C ILE A 77 -5.32 4.20 17.93
N PHE A 78 -5.50 3.53 16.80
CA PHE A 78 -6.09 2.21 16.64
C PHE A 78 -5.02 1.26 16.06
N PRO A 79 -4.00 0.89 16.84
CA PRO A 79 -3.00 -0.05 16.38
C PRO A 79 -3.66 -1.40 16.13
N ASP A 80 -3.61 -1.87 14.88
CA ASP A 80 -3.98 -3.24 14.54
C ASP A 80 -3.10 -4.20 15.34
N LYS A 81 -3.72 -5.03 16.18
CA LYS A 81 -3.01 -6.05 16.97
C LYS A 81 -2.35 -7.13 16.10
N ASP A 82 -2.69 -7.21 14.81
CA ASP A 82 -2.31 -8.29 13.89
C ASP A 82 -1.62 -7.84 12.59
N THR A 83 -1.13 -6.60 12.49
CA THR A 83 -0.22 -6.27 11.40
C THR A 83 1.21 -6.66 11.79
N LYS A 84 1.65 -7.84 11.35
CA LYS A 84 3.08 -8.14 11.20
C LYS A 84 3.72 -6.92 10.54
N LYS A 85 4.52 -6.16 11.30
CA LYS A 85 5.31 -5.02 10.82
C LYS A 85 5.79 -5.34 9.41
N THR A 86 5.30 -4.62 8.42
CA THR A 86 6.03 -4.44 7.16
C THR A 86 7.37 -3.90 7.62
N GLY A 87 8.39 -4.77 7.61
CA GLY A 87 9.60 -4.59 8.42
C GLY A 87 10.15 -3.19 8.25
N GLU A 88 10.36 -2.49 9.36
CA GLU A 88 11.28 -1.36 9.39
C GLU A 88 12.51 -1.79 8.61
N ARG A 89 12.81 -1.09 7.51
CA ARG A 89 14.02 -1.35 6.74
C ARG A 89 15.18 -1.20 7.72
N LYS A 90 15.77 -2.32 8.12
CA LYS A 90 16.97 -2.32 8.95
C LYS A 90 18.02 -1.51 8.18
N VAL A 91 18.36 -0.34 8.71
CA VAL A 91 19.44 0.47 8.20
C VAL A 91 20.72 -0.08 8.84
N TYR A 92 21.60 -0.61 8.00
CA TYR A 92 22.91 -1.11 8.44
C TYR A 92 23.95 -0.02 8.23
N SER A 93 24.68 0.31 9.30
CA SER A 93 25.82 1.22 9.21
C SER A 93 26.94 0.64 8.35
N SER A 94 27.92 1.45 7.97
CA SER A 94 29.10 0.97 7.24
C SER A 94 29.89 -0.05 8.09
N GLU A 95 30.00 0.19 9.40
CA GLU A 95 30.67 -0.70 10.35
C GLU A 95 29.98 -2.07 10.45
N ASP A 96 28.64 -2.08 10.51
CA ASP A 96 27.86 -3.33 10.53
C ASP A 96 28.10 -4.16 9.26
N LYS A 97 28.10 -3.50 8.09
CA LYS A 97 28.33 -4.16 6.81
C LYS A 97 29.72 -4.78 6.74
N GLU A 98 30.75 -4.05 7.16
CA GLU A 98 32.12 -4.56 7.20
C GLU A 98 32.24 -5.76 8.15
N LYS A 99 31.59 -5.71 9.32
CA LYS A 99 31.57 -6.82 10.26
C LYS A 99 30.92 -8.07 9.65
N PHE A 100 29.76 -7.93 9.02
CA PHE A 100 29.09 -9.06 8.36
C PHE A 100 29.91 -9.65 7.22
N ILE A 101 30.64 -8.81 6.47
CA ILE A 101 31.51 -9.29 5.37
C ILE A 101 32.74 -10.02 5.91
N LYS A 102 33.33 -9.57 7.02
CA LYS A 102 34.42 -10.29 7.70
C LYS A 102 33.95 -11.65 8.20
N GLU A 103 32.82 -11.70 8.89
CA GLU A 103 32.22 -12.96 9.36
C GLU A 103 31.84 -13.89 8.19
N TRP A 104 31.41 -13.33 7.06
CA TRP A 104 31.15 -14.11 5.84
C TRP A 104 32.40 -14.78 5.28
N LYS A 105 33.54 -14.09 5.22
CA LYS A 105 34.81 -14.69 4.77
C LYS A 105 35.25 -15.87 5.64
N GLU A 106 34.88 -15.88 6.92
CA GLU A 106 35.13 -17.03 7.80
C GLU A 106 34.11 -18.16 7.59
N ALA A 107 32.85 -17.82 7.32
CA ALA A 107 31.79 -18.78 7.03
C ALA A 107 31.98 -19.46 5.65
N GLU A 108 32.49 -18.72 4.67
CA GLU A 108 32.81 -19.22 3.33
C GLU A 108 33.88 -20.31 3.38
N LYS A 109 34.92 -20.14 4.22
CA LYS A 109 35.94 -21.18 4.47
C LYS A 109 35.38 -22.46 5.07
N LYS A 110 34.19 -22.39 5.68
CA LYS A 110 33.45 -23.53 6.26
C LYS A 110 32.37 -24.05 5.31
N GLU A 111 32.42 -23.66 4.03
CA GLU A 111 31.46 -24.05 2.98
C GLU A 111 30.00 -23.67 3.30
N VAL A 112 29.77 -22.65 4.11
CA VAL A 112 28.43 -22.13 4.39
C VAL A 112 27.95 -21.34 3.17
N SER A 113 26.72 -21.59 2.70
CA SER A 113 26.15 -20.83 1.58
C SER A 113 25.75 -19.41 1.98
N ILE A 114 25.88 -18.46 1.05
CA ILE A 114 25.49 -17.04 1.24
C ILE A 114 24.05 -16.92 1.73
N SER A 115 23.14 -17.75 1.19
CA SER A 115 21.74 -17.79 1.58
C SER A 115 21.55 -18.19 3.04
N LYS A 116 22.28 -19.21 3.50
CA LYS A 116 22.23 -19.67 4.89
C LYS A 116 22.78 -18.61 5.83
N PHE A 117 23.92 -18.01 5.50
CA PHE A 117 24.52 -16.93 6.30
C PHE A 117 23.61 -15.70 6.40
N ALA A 118 23.08 -15.23 5.27
CA ALA A 118 22.18 -14.07 5.24
C ALA A 118 20.92 -14.31 6.08
N LYS A 119 20.36 -15.53 6.01
CA LYS A 119 19.21 -15.94 6.82
C LYS A 119 19.53 -15.95 8.31
N GLU A 120 20.66 -16.52 8.71
CA GLU A 120 21.11 -16.56 10.11
C GLU A 120 21.33 -15.16 10.70
N LYS A 121 21.84 -14.23 9.90
CA LYS A 121 22.04 -12.83 10.32
C LYS A 121 20.80 -11.95 10.18
N GLY A 122 19.70 -12.48 9.64
CA GLY A 122 18.47 -11.72 9.40
C GLY A 122 18.63 -10.62 8.35
N ILE A 123 19.52 -10.83 7.38
CA ILE A 123 19.78 -9.93 6.25
C ILE A 123 19.10 -10.51 5.01
N ASN A 124 18.51 -9.65 4.17
CA ASN A 124 17.99 -10.10 2.89
C ASN A 124 19.14 -10.57 1.99
N TYR A 125 19.00 -11.76 1.40
CA TYR A 125 20.02 -12.37 0.54
C TYR A 125 20.53 -11.43 -0.57
N GLN A 126 19.63 -10.77 -1.31
CA GLN A 126 20.00 -9.88 -2.42
C GLN A 126 20.79 -8.67 -1.91
N THR A 127 20.42 -8.16 -0.73
CA THR A 127 21.13 -7.05 -0.09
C THR A 127 22.53 -7.46 0.31
N PHE A 128 22.69 -8.63 0.93
CA PHE A 128 23.98 -9.13 1.35
C PHE A 128 24.90 -9.45 0.15
N GLN A 129 24.35 -10.07 -0.89
CA GLN A 129 25.06 -10.36 -2.13
C GLN A 129 25.56 -9.07 -2.82
N SER A 130 24.76 -7.99 -2.79
CA SER A 130 25.19 -6.69 -3.31
C SER A 130 26.38 -6.11 -2.53
N TRP A 131 26.42 -6.29 -1.21
CA TRP A 131 27.53 -5.82 -0.39
C TRP A 131 28.84 -6.57 -0.67
N ILE A 132 28.77 -7.90 -0.82
CA ILE A 132 29.93 -8.73 -1.18
C ILE A 132 30.51 -8.28 -2.53
N LYS A 133 29.66 -8.17 -3.56
CA LYS A 133 30.09 -7.73 -4.90
C LYS A 133 30.77 -6.36 -4.92
N LYS A 134 30.28 -5.41 -4.10
CA LYS A 134 30.89 -4.08 -3.96
C LYS A 134 32.25 -4.12 -3.31
N GLN A 135 32.47 -5.02 -2.35
CA GLN A 135 33.79 -5.20 -1.71
C GLN A 135 34.78 -5.91 -2.63
N GLU A 136 34.31 -6.81 -3.49
CA GLU A 136 35.15 -7.56 -4.45
C GLU A 136 35.51 -6.76 -5.72
N GLY A 137 35.13 -5.48 -5.79
CA GLY A 137 35.50 -4.59 -6.90
C GLY A 137 34.63 -4.72 -8.15
N GLY A 138 33.41 -5.23 -8.03
CA GLY A 138 32.44 -5.22 -9.13
C GLY A 138 31.95 -3.79 -9.42
N LYS A 139 32.38 -3.26 -10.57
CA LYS A 139 31.91 -1.99 -11.16
C LYS A 139 30.38 -1.92 -11.26
#